data_AF-A0AAE3NL70-F1
#
_entry.id   AF-A0AAE3NL70-F1
#
_cell.length_a   1.000
_cell.length_b   1.000
_cell.length_c   1.000
_cell.angle_alpha   90.00
_cell.angle_beta   90.00
_cell.angle_gamma   90.00
#
_symmetry.space_group_name_H-M   'P 1'
#
loop_
_entity.id
_entity.type
_entity.pdbx_description
1 polymer ?
#
loop_
_entity_poly.entity_id
_entity_poly.type
_entity_poly.pdbx_seq_one_letter_code
_entity_poly.pdbx_strand_id
1 'polypeptide(L)'
;MTEIRKSAQEAKEFGDALRERRKALGLTLKQLADLLVVDVGQLSRFERAEFKYVSKNLQKVSDYLQISAPPVALDAHDSGAVVQRFAELLVRSERHRAAAMALIQVLQDLR
;
A
#
# COMPACT_ATOMS: atom_id res chain seq x y z
N MET A 1 -6.52 24.64 -2.42
CA MET A 1 -6.14 23.70 -3.49
C MET A 1 -5.85 22.33 -2.84
N THR A 2 -6.82 21.43 -2.77
CA THR A 2 -7.05 20.26 -3.67
C THR A 2 -6.13 19.04 -3.51
N GLU A 3 -5.40 18.84 -2.42
CA GLU A 3 -4.51 17.66 -2.28
C GLU A 3 -5.15 16.44 -1.59
N ILE A 4 -6.17 16.60 -0.74
CA ILE A 4 -6.74 15.48 0.06
C ILE A 4 -7.53 14.47 -0.82
N ARG A 5 -7.99 14.88 -2.01
CA ARG A 5 -8.88 14.04 -2.83
C ARG A 5 -8.18 12.87 -3.52
N LYS A 6 -6.87 12.97 -3.77
CA LYS A 6 -6.17 12.01 -4.63
C LYS A 6 -6.02 10.63 -3.97
N SER A 7 -5.63 10.57 -2.69
CA SER A 7 -5.46 9.32 -1.94
C SER A 7 -6.78 8.53 -1.76
N ALA A 8 -7.88 9.21 -1.41
CA ALA A 8 -9.18 8.55 -1.28
C ALA A 8 -9.74 8.08 -2.64
N GLN A 9 -9.50 8.86 -3.69
CA GLN A 9 -9.90 8.51 -5.06
C GLN A 9 -9.07 7.33 -5.59
N GLU A 10 -7.75 7.30 -5.34
CA GLU A 10 -6.86 6.18 -5.70
C GLU A 10 -7.27 4.88 -4.99
N ALA A 11 -7.59 4.95 -3.69
CA ALA A 11 -8.09 3.80 -2.95
C ALA A 11 -9.42 3.27 -3.51
N LYS A 12 -10.31 4.19 -3.93
CA LYS A 12 -11.57 3.85 -4.58
C LYS A 12 -11.37 3.19 -5.93
N GLU A 13 -10.54 3.77 -6.79
CA GLU A 13 -10.19 3.21 -8.09
C GLU A 13 -9.57 1.81 -7.96
N PHE A 14 -8.72 1.61 -6.95
CA PHE A 14 -8.15 0.29 -6.68
C PHE A 14 -9.20 -0.72 -6.20
N GLY A 15 -10.06 -0.34 -5.25
CA GLY A 15 -11.17 -1.20 -4.78
C GLY A 15 -12.13 -1.59 -5.91
N ASP A 16 -12.49 -0.62 -6.75
CA ASP A 16 -13.34 -0.84 -7.93
C ASP A 16 -12.64 -1.77 -8.94
N ALA A 17 -11.33 -1.60 -9.17
CA ALA A 17 -10.57 -2.49 -10.04
C ALA A 17 -10.57 -3.95 -9.54
N LEU A 18 -10.39 -4.18 -8.23
CA LEU A 18 -10.47 -5.52 -7.63
C LEU A 18 -11.84 -6.14 -7.89
N ARG A 19 -12.91 -5.38 -7.67
CA ARG A 19 -14.29 -5.82 -7.88
C ARG A 19 -14.57 -6.20 -9.33
N GLU A 20 -14.21 -5.33 -10.26
CA GLU A 20 -14.45 -5.55 -11.68
C GLU A 20 -13.64 -6.73 -12.21
N ARG A 21 -12.38 -6.88 -11.78
CA ARG A 21 -11.56 -8.03 -12.16
C ARG A 21 -12.12 -9.35 -11.61
N ARG A 22 -12.56 -9.38 -10.35
CA ARG A 22 -13.23 -10.56 -9.77
C ARG A 22 -14.47 -10.95 -10.59
N LYS A 23 -15.32 -9.98 -10.94
CA LYS A 23 -16.51 -10.21 -11.76
C LYS A 23 -16.16 -10.70 -13.16
N ALA A 24 -15.12 -10.16 -13.78
CA ALA A 24 -14.64 -10.60 -15.10
C ALA A 24 -14.16 -12.06 -15.08
N LEU A 25 -13.72 -12.57 -13.92
CA LEU A 25 -13.39 -13.99 -13.71
C LEU A 25 -14.60 -14.85 -13.33
N GLY A 26 -15.81 -14.28 -13.26
CA GLY A 26 -17.04 -15.00 -12.90
C GLY A 26 -17.12 -15.43 -11.44
N LEU A 27 -16.29 -14.86 -10.56
CA LEU A 27 -16.18 -15.27 -9.16
C LEU A 27 -17.13 -14.44 -8.28
N THR A 28 -17.83 -15.10 -7.36
CA THR A 28 -18.47 -14.43 -6.21
C THR A 28 -17.43 -14.03 -5.16
N LEU A 29 -17.80 -13.12 -4.25
CA LEU A 29 -16.95 -12.78 -3.10
C LEU A 29 -16.58 -14.02 -2.28
N LYS A 30 -17.55 -14.89 -2.00
CA LYS A 30 -17.32 -16.11 -1.22
C LYS A 30 -16.36 -17.06 -1.92
N GLN A 31 -16.51 -17.29 -3.22
CA GLN A 31 -15.61 -18.17 -3.97
C GLN A 31 -14.16 -17.65 -3.98
N LEU A 32 -13.96 -16.34 -4.17
CA LEU A 32 -12.60 -15.77 -4.13
C LEU A 32 -12.01 -15.82 -2.72
N ALA A 33 -12.82 -15.52 -1.70
CA ALA A 33 -12.44 -15.60 -0.29
C ALA A 33 -12.01 -17.03 0.10
N ASP A 34 -12.78 -18.03 -0.30
CA ASP A 34 -12.48 -19.45 -0.06
C ASP A 34 -11.20 -19.88 -0.80
N LEU A 35 -11.03 -19.48 -2.07
CA LEU A 35 -9.86 -19.80 -2.88
C LEU A 35 -8.56 -19.25 -2.28
N LEU A 36 -8.61 -18.03 -1.73
CA LEU A 36 -7.45 -17.36 -1.17
C LEU A 36 -7.33 -17.55 0.35
N VAL A 37 -8.25 -18.26 0.99
CA VAL A 37 -8.29 -18.43 2.45
C VAL A 37 -8.24 -17.06 3.15
N VAL A 38 -9.11 -16.14 2.71
CA VAL A 38 -9.30 -14.80 3.26
C VAL A 38 -10.73 -14.67 3.75
N ASP A 39 -10.95 -13.89 4.80
CA ASP A 39 -12.32 -13.61 5.26
C ASP A 39 -13.14 -12.87 4.19
N VAL A 40 -14.37 -13.31 3.95
CA VAL A 40 -15.26 -12.71 2.95
C VAL A 40 -15.63 -11.27 3.29
N GLY A 41 -15.72 -10.94 4.59
CA GLY A 41 -15.92 -9.58 5.08
C GLY A 41 -14.74 -8.69 4.75
N GLN A 42 -13.51 -9.17 4.94
CA GLN A 42 -12.30 -8.46 4.52
C GLN A 42 -12.27 -8.19 3.03
N LEU A 43 -12.60 -9.20 2.20
CA LEU A 43 -12.64 -9.02 0.74
C LEU A 43 -13.71 -7.99 0.33
N SER A 44 -14.87 -8.00 0.97
CA SER A 44 -15.92 -6.99 0.76
C SER A 44 -15.42 -5.58 1.13
N ARG A 45 -14.69 -5.43 2.23
CA ARG A 45 -14.06 -4.16 2.63
C ARG A 45 -13.00 -3.71 1.63
N PHE A 46 -12.24 -4.64 1.05
CA PHE A 46 -11.26 -4.34 0.02
C PHE A 46 -11.91 -3.71 -1.21
N GLU A 47 -13.01 -4.30 -1.70
CA GLU A 47 -13.77 -3.76 -2.83
C GLU A 47 -14.49 -2.43 -2.53
N ARG A 48 -14.56 -2.01 -1.25
CA ARG A 48 -15.15 -0.73 -0.81
C ARG A 48 -14.10 0.32 -0.44
N ALA A 49 -12.82 0.10 -0.76
CA ALA A 49 -11.73 0.99 -0.37
C ALA A 49 -11.48 1.11 1.15
N GLU A 50 -11.97 0.17 1.94
CA GLU A 50 -11.82 0.16 3.40
C GLU A 50 -10.63 -0.72 3.83
N PHE A 51 -9.42 -0.33 3.44
CA PHE A 51 -8.21 -1.12 3.68
C PHE A 51 -6.96 -0.30 3.93
N LYS A 52 -5.89 -0.99 4.30
CA LYS A 52 -4.52 -0.46 4.32
C LYS A 52 -3.69 -1.18 3.26
N TYR A 53 -2.90 -0.44 2.48
CA TYR A 53 -2.05 -1.02 1.43
C TYR A 53 -1.02 -2.05 1.94
N VAL A 54 -0.62 -1.94 3.21
CA VAL A 54 0.29 -2.89 3.88
C VAL A 54 -0.36 -4.22 4.27
N SER A 55 -1.66 -4.40 4.00
CA SER A 55 -2.37 -5.65 4.31
C SER A 55 -1.87 -6.81 3.46
N LYS A 56 -1.36 -7.86 4.11
CA LYS A 56 -0.94 -9.11 3.44
C LYS A 56 -2.07 -9.77 2.66
N ASN A 57 -3.30 -9.74 3.20
CA ASN A 57 -4.46 -10.31 2.52
C ASN A 57 -4.87 -9.47 1.30
N LEU A 58 -4.70 -8.15 1.36
CA LEU A 58 -4.94 -7.29 0.20
C LEU A 58 -3.92 -7.59 -0.91
N GLN A 59 -2.64 -7.71 -0.55
CA GLN A 59 -1.57 -8.09 -1.50
C GLN A 59 -1.87 -9.45 -2.15
N LYS A 60 -2.22 -10.46 -1.35
CA LYS A 60 -2.60 -11.78 -1.86
C LYS A 60 -3.76 -11.71 -2.86
N VAL A 61 -4.79 -10.89 -2.57
CA VAL A 61 -5.94 -10.70 -3.46
C VAL A 61 -5.54 -9.95 -4.72
N SER A 62 -4.76 -8.87 -4.60
CA SER A 62 -4.32 -8.08 -5.75
C SER A 62 -3.41 -8.87 -6.68
N ASP A 63 -2.53 -9.70 -6.12
CA ASP A 63 -1.61 -10.56 -6.87
C ASP A 63 -2.40 -11.62 -7.65
N TYR A 64 -3.36 -12.30 -7.01
CA TYR A 64 -4.21 -13.28 -7.67
C TYR A 64 -5.04 -12.64 -8.80
N LEU A 65 -5.58 -11.45 -8.57
CA LEU A 65 -6.35 -10.70 -9.57
C LEU A 65 -5.46 -10.01 -10.61
N GLN A 66 -4.13 -10.05 -10.44
CA GLN A 66 -3.13 -9.40 -11.29
C GLN A 66 -3.36 -7.89 -11.41
N ILE A 67 -3.73 -7.25 -10.30
CA ILE A 67 -3.88 -5.81 -10.22
C ILE A 67 -2.67 -5.27 -9.46
N SER A 68 -1.90 -4.41 -10.10
CA SER A 68 -0.82 -3.69 -9.42
C SER A 68 -1.46 -2.73 -8.41
N ALA A 69 -1.15 -2.92 -7.12
CA ALA A 69 -1.46 -1.91 -6.13
C ALA A 69 -0.83 -0.58 -6.58
N PRO A 70 -1.54 0.55 -6.50
CA PRO A 70 -0.88 1.84 -6.67
C PRO A 70 0.29 1.86 -5.69
N PRO A 71 1.49 2.33 -6.13
CA PRO A 71 2.62 2.46 -5.23
C PRO A 71 2.12 3.20 -4.00
N VAL A 72 2.47 2.70 -2.80
CA VAL A 72 2.08 3.34 -1.54
C VAL A 72 2.43 4.81 -1.68
N ALA A 73 1.43 5.63 -1.97
CA ALA A 73 1.57 7.07 -1.92
C ALA A 73 1.72 7.31 -0.43
N LEU A 74 2.98 7.36 0.02
CA LEU A 74 3.29 8.02 1.27
C LEU A 74 2.62 9.38 1.11
N ASP A 75 1.55 9.61 1.86
CA ASP A 75 0.83 10.87 1.81
C ASP A 75 1.90 11.97 1.81
N ALA A 76 1.81 13.00 0.95
CA ALA A 76 2.89 13.98 0.82
C ALA A 76 3.31 14.57 2.20
N HIS A 77 2.37 14.58 3.14
CA HIS A 77 2.55 14.90 4.55
C HIS A 77 3.42 13.90 5.33
N ASP A 78 3.27 12.60 5.09
CA ASP A 78 4.04 11.51 5.72
C ASP A 78 5.44 11.41 5.11
N SER A 79 5.57 11.60 3.78
CA SER A 79 6.87 11.72 3.11
C SER A 79 7.67 12.89 3.67
N GLY A 80 7.03 14.06 3.83
CA GLY A 80 7.66 15.24 4.42
C GLY A 80 8.12 15.00 5.86
N ALA A 81 7.28 14.37 6.69
CA ALA A 81 7.62 14.07 8.08
C ALA A 81 8.79 13.07 8.19
N VAL A 82 8.84 12.05 7.34
CA VAL A 82 9.95 11.08 7.31
C VAL A 82 11.25 11.73 6.85
N VAL A 83 11.19 12.54 5.79
CA VAL A 83 12.36 13.29 5.28
C VAL A 83 12.89 14.24 6.35
N GLN A 84 12.01 14.94 7.08
CA GLN A 84 12.42 15.86 8.13
C GLN A 84 13.08 15.13 9.31
N ARG A 85 12.51 14.01 9.77
CA ARG A 85 13.14 13.17 10.81
C ARG A 85 14.51 12.65 10.38
N PHE A 86 14.66 12.26 9.11
CA PHE A 86 15.95 11.86 8.57
C PHE A 86 16.95 13.03 8.57
N ALA A 87 16.54 14.22 8.11
CA ALA A 87 17.37 15.41 8.12
C ALA A 87 17.86 15.76 9.55
N GLU A 88 16.98 15.68 10.54
CA GLU A 88 17.33 15.90 11.96
C GLU A 88 18.38 14.89 12.47
N LEU A 89 18.25 13.62 12.09
CA LEU A 89 19.21 12.58 12.48
C LEU A 89 20.59 12.78 11.85
N LEU A 90 20.65 13.25 10.60
CA LEU A 90 21.91 13.49 9.90
C LEU A 90 22.76 14.59 10.54
N VAL A 91 22.12 15.57 11.19
CA VAL A 91 22.79 16.72 11.82
C VAL A 91 23.10 16.47 13.30
N ARG A 92 22.47 15.48 13.96
CA ARG A 92 22.65 15.23 15.40
C ARG A 92 24.07 14.83 15.81
N SER A 93 24.70 13.90 15.10
CA SER A 93 26.11 13.53 15.32
C SER A 93 26.63 12.64 14.18
N GLU A 94 27.96 12.51 14.07
CA GLU A 94 28.58 11.60 13.09
C GLU A 94 28.07 10.16 13.19
N ARG A 95 27.85 9.65 14.41
CA ARG A 95 27.33 8.30 14.62
C ARG A 95 25.92 8.12 14.05
N HIS A 96 25.03 9.10 14.24
CA HIS A 96 23.67 9.05 13.69
C HIS A 96 23.70 9.17 12.16
N ARG A 97 24.58 10.03 11.64
CA ARG A 97 24.80 10.20 10.20
C ARG A 97 25.27 8.89 9.55
N ALA A 98 26.29 8.25 10.10
CA ALA A 98 26.82 6.99 9.60
C ALA A 98 25.75 5.88 9.60
N ALA A 99 24.97 5.77 10.68
CA ALA A 99 23.88 4.80 10.78
C ALA A 99 22.76 5.05 9.76
N ALA A 100 22.35 6.31 9.57
CA ALA A 100 21.33 6.68 8.59
C ALA A 100 21.79 6.39 7.15
N MET A 101 23.05 6.68 6.82
CA MET A 101 23.63 6.38 5.50
C MET A 101 23.72 4.87 5.25
N ALA A 102 24.12 4.08 6.25
CA ALA A 102 24.18 2.62 6.14
C ALA A 102 22.79 2.01 5.87
N LEU A 103 21.75 2.51 6.54
CA LEU A 103 20.37 2.09 6.27
C LEU A 103 19.92 2.40 4.84
N ILE A 104 20.24 3.59 4.32
CA ILE A 104 19.92 3.95 2.93
C ILE A 104 20.61 3.00 1.95
N GLN A 105 21.89 2.69 2.18
CA GLN A 105 22.63 1.77 1.32
C GLN A 105 21.98 0.37 1.28
N VAL A 106 21.65 -0.18 2.46
CA VAL A 106 20.95 -1.47 2.55
C VAL A 106 19.63 -1.43 1.79
N LEU A 107 18.85 -0.35 1.89
CA LEU A 107 17.59 -0.22 1.16
C LEU A 107 17.77 -0.12 -0.36
N GLN A 108 18.86 0.50 -0.83
CA GLN A 108 19.18 0.59 -2.26
C GLN A 108 19.60 -0.76 -2.85
N ASP A 109 20.23 -1.62 -2.04
CA ASP A 109 20.74 -2.93 -2.45
C ASP A 109 19.64 -4.00 -2.50
N LEU A 110 18.44 -3.75 -1.94
CA LEU A 110 17.27 -4.65 -2.00
C LEU A 110 16.53 -4.62 -3.35
N ARG A 111 17.14 -4.06 -4.39
CA ARG A 111 16.56 -3.91 -5.73
C ARG A 111 16.62 -5.18 -6.58
#